data_AF-A0A8X7N1P4-F1
#
_entry.id   AF-A0A8X7N1P4-F1
#
_cell.length_a   1.000
_cell.length_b   1.000
_cell.length_c   1.000
_cell.angle_alpha   90.00
_cell.angle_beta   90.00
_cell.angle_gamma   90.00
#
_symmetry.space_group_name_H-M   'P 1'
#
loop_
_entity.id
_entity.type
_entity.pdbx_description
1 polymer ?
#
loop_
_entity_poly.entity_id
_entity_poly.type
_entity_poly.pdbx_seq_one_letter_code
_entity_poly.pdbx_strand_id
1 'polypeptide(L)'
;MSSLLDTGASLSIIDRNLLHALGGTVTGQTMPVSGLGSAMSYEWCTIPVLIDGRDERGNAIGVECILDVNVLEASAPGLCLGQDFISTYGVTIQARRGITALEVKNRILTFAVHDRLPAPYAKQAELCVLCDVVVPARSQGPGRLRLHEREALVV
;
A
#
# COMPACT_ATOMS: atom_id res chain seq x y z
N MET A 1 -8.39 -9.72 -10.06
CA MET A 1 -8.53 -8.53 -9.20
C MET A 1 -7.18 -7.81 -9.15
N SER A 2 -7.14 -6.49 -8.99
CA SER A 2 -5.88 -5.74 -8.79
C SER A 2 -5.80 -5.20 -7.37
N SER A 3 -4.64 -5.32 -6.73
CA SER A 3 -4.35 -4.75 -5.40
C SER A 3 -3.35 -3.62 -5.53
N LEU A 4 -3.36 -2.67 -4.59
CA LEU A 4 -2.34 -1.64 -4.48
C LEU A 4 -1.17 -2.19 -3.66
N LEU A 5 0.05 -2.04 -4.16
CA LEU A 5 1.27 -2.27 -3.39
C LEU A 5 1.82 -0.90 -2.97
N ASP A 6 1.70 -0.56 -1.70
CA ASP A 6 1.91 0.80 -1.19
C ASP A 6 3.09 0.85 -0.21
N THR A 7 4.19 1.45 -0.65
CA THR A 7 5.36 1.65 0.20
C THR A 7 5.16 2.74 1.27
N GLY A 8 4.15 3.60 1.12
CA GLY A 8 3.81 4.67 2.07
C GLY A 8 2.85 4.22 3.18
N ALA A 9 2.11 3.13 2.97
CA ALA A 9 1.23 2.55 3.97
C ALA A 9 2.03 1.69 4.96
N SER A 10 1.87 1.92 6.26
CA SER A 10 2.49 1.06 7.28
C SER A 10 1.78 -0.28 7.44
N LEU A 11 0.47 -0.31 7.20
CA LEU A 11 -0.40 -1.46 7.41
C LEU A 11 -1.11 -1.87 6.11
N SER A 12 -1.31 -3.17 5.95
CA SER A 12 -2.14 -3.73 4.91
C SER A 12 -3.62 -3.58 5.27
N ILE A 13 -4.44 -3.27 4.26
CA ILE A 13 -5.84 -2.91 4.43
C ILE A 13 -6.71 -3.63 3.41
N ILE A 14 -7.88 -4.07 3.85
CA ILE A 14 -8.95 -4.55 3.00
C ILE A 14 -10.21 -3.68 3.13
N ASP A 15 -10.85 -3.43 2.00
CA ASP A 15 -12.18 -2.84 1.94
C ASP A 15 -13.24 -3.79 2.52
N ARG A 16 -14.14 -3.25 3.34
CA ARG A 16 -15.20 -4.02 3.99
C ARG A 16 -16.09 -4.75 2.98
N ASN A 17 -16.43 -4.13 1.86
CA ASN A 17 -17.31 -4.75 0.86
C ASN A 17 -16.57 -5.88 0.15
N LEU A 18 -15.28 -5.71 -0.11
CA LEU A 18 -14.45 -6.80 -0.62
C LEU A 18 -14.38 -7.95 0.38
N LEU A 19 -14.11 -7.69 1.65
CA LEU A 19 -14.06 -8.72 2.68
C LEU A 19 -15.39 -9.50 2.76
N HIS A 20 -16.51 -8.78 2.76
CA HIS A 20 -17.84 -9.37 2.75
C HIS A 20 -18.09 -10.22 1.49
N ALA A 21 -17.69 -9.73 0.31
CA ALA A 21 -17.80 -10.49 -0.95
C ALA A 21 -16.95 -11.77 -0.96
N LEU A 22 -15.83 -11.78 -0.22
CA LEU A 22 -14.99 -12.96 -0.01
C LEU A 22 -15.51 -13.89 1.09
N GLY A 23 -16.62 -13.54 1.76
CA GLY A 23 -17.18 -14.30 2.88
C GLY A 23 -16.35 -14.24 4.16
N GLY A 24 -15.46 -13.25 4.28
CA GLY A 24 -14.61 -13.07 5.44
C GLY A 24 -15.35 -12.45 6.62
N THR A 25 -14.85 -12.73 7.82
CA THR A 25 -15.35 -12.15 9.07
C THR A 25 -14.26 -11.35 9.76
N VAL A 26 -14.68 -10.27 10.39
CA VAL A 26 -13.84 -9.36 11.18
C VAL A 26 -13.64 -9.88 12.60
N THR A 27 -12.51 -9.53 13.20
CA THR A 27 -12.16 -9.82 14.60
C THR A 27 -11.40 -8.66 15.23
N GLY A 28 -11.34 -8.63 16.57
CA GLY A 28 -10.53 -7.67 17.31
C GLY A 28 -11.23 -6.35 17.63
N GLN A 29 -10.42 -5.31 17.85
CA GLN A 29 -10.88 -3.96 18.21
C GLN A 29 -10.38 -2.95 17.17
N THR A 30 -11.16 -1.89 16.97
CA THR A 30 -10.79 -0.70 16.19
C THR A 30 -9.43 -0.15 16.62
N MET A 31 -8.57 0.21 15.66
CA MET A 31 -7.31 0.89 15.92
C MET A 31 -7.06 2.03 14.91
N PRO A 32 -6.29 3.07 15.28
CA PRO A 32 -5.89 4.09 14.31
C PRO A 32 -4.98 3.49 13.24
N VAL A 33 -5.23 3.83 11.97
CA VAL A 33 -4.40 3.46 10.82
C VAL A 33 -3.81 4.71 10.18
N SER A 34 -2.52 4.67 9.88
CA SER A 34 -1.76 5.75 9.24
C SER A 34 -1.20 5.30 7.87
N GLY A 35 -1.02 6.26 6.96
CA GLY A 35 -0.44 6.03 5.63
C GLY A 35 -1.42 6.11 4.45
N LEU A 36 -2.73 6.18 4.71
CA LEU A 36 -3.79 6.36 3.69
C LEU A 36 -4.74 7.52 4.04
N GLY A 37 -4.22 8.56 4.71
CA GLY A 37 -5.00 9.55 5.45
C GLY A 37 -5.24 9.13 6.90
N SER A 38 -5.71 10.03 7.77
CA SER A 38 -6.09 9.66 9.14
C SER A 38 -7.42 8.90 9.11
N ALA A 39 -7.38 7.58 9.28
CA ALA A 39 -8.57 6.73 9.35
C ALA A 39 -8.51 5.82 10.58
N MET A 40 -9.67 5.49 11.13
CA MET A 40 -9.80 4.42 12.12
C MET A 40 -10.11 3.12 11.37
N SER A 41 -9.38 2.03 11.66
CA SER A 41 -9.85 0.70 11.27
C SER A 41 -11.09 0.36 12.06
N TYR A 42 -12.00 -0.37 11.42
CA TYR A 42 -13.18 -0.90 12.10
C TYR A 42 -12.83 -2.11 12.96
N GLU A 43 -11.99 -3.00 12.43
CA GLU A 43 -11.50 -4.25 13.02
C GLU A 43 -10.32 -4.74 12.14
N TRP A 44 -9.80 -5.94 12.41
CA TRP A 44 -8.86 -6.62 11.52
C TRP A 44 -9.38 -8.02 11.16
N CYS A 45 -8.75 -8.67 10.19
CA CYS A 45 -8.99 -10.08 9.88
C CYS A 45 -7.75 -10.72 9.28
N THR A 46 -7.63 -12.04 9.41
CA THR A 46 -6.61 -12.82 8.70
C THR A 46 -7.19 -13.34 7.40
N ILE A 47 -6.53 -13.07 6.28
CA ILE A 47 -6.93 -13.56 4.96
C ILE A 47 -5.78 -14.28 4.25
N PRO A 48 -6.07 -15.34 3.48
CA PRO A 48 -5.12 -15.86 2.50
C PRO A 48 -5.14 -14.97 1.25
N VAL A 49 -3.96 -14.57 0.79
CA VAL A 49 -3.75 -13.89 -0.49
C VAL A 49 -2.94 -14.82 -1.39
N LEU A 50 -3.54 -15.21 -2.51
CA LEU A 50 -2.86 -15.99 -3.54
C LEU A 50 -2.20 -15.05 -4.55
N ILE A 51 -0.89 -15.19 -4.70
CA ILE A 51 -0.09 -14.40 -5.65
C ILE A 51 0.39 -15.35 -6.74
N ASP A 52 -0.09 -15.11 -7.96
CA ASP A 52 0.35 -15.79 -9.16
C ASP A 52 1.57 -15.09 -9.75
N GLY A 53 2.57 -15.88 -10.13
CA GLY A 53 3.80 -15.37 -10.72
C GLY A 53 4.61 -16.44 -11.42
N ARG A 54 5.90 -16.17 -11.56
CA ARG A 54 6.87 -17.07 -12.18
C ARG A 54 8.04 -17.34 -11.25
N ASP A 55 8.48 -18.59 -11.20
CA ASP A 55 9.73 -18.96 -10.54
C ASP A 55 10.97 -18.50 -11.34
N GLU A 56 12.16 -18.73 -10.80
CA GLU A 56 13.44 -18.39 -11.44
C GLU A 56 13.66 -19.09 -12.80
N ARG A 57 12.94 -20.18 -13.06
CA ARG A 57 12.99 -20.94 -14.31
C ARG A 57 11.89 -20.50 -15.30
N GLY A 58 11.05 -19.54 -14.91
CA GLY A 58 9.95 -19.02 -15.70
C GLY A 58 8.65 -19.83 -15.62
N ASN A 59 8.56 -20.86 -14.78
CA ASN A 59 7.35 -21.67 -14.62
C ASN A 59 6.28 -20.89 -13.86
N ALA A 60 5.03 -21.01 -14.28
CA ALA A 60 3.90 -20.44 -13.55
C ALA A 60 3.75 -21.14 -12.19
N ILE A 61 3.74 -20.34 -11.12
CA ILE A 61 3.53 -20.80 -9.76
C ILE A 61 2.59 -19.84 -9.03
N GLY A 62 1.80 -20.38 -8.11
CA GLY A 62 1.00 -19.62 -7.16
C GLY A 62 1.58 -19.79 -5.76
N VAL A 63 1.63 -18.71 -4.99
CA VAL A 63 2.05 -18.74 -3.59
C VAL A 63 0.94 -18.17 -2.73
N GLU A 64 0.64 -18.87 -1.65
CA GLU A 64 -0.28 -18.41 -0.61
C GLU A 64 0.49 -17.65 0.46
N CYS A 65 0.10 -16.39 0.67
CA CYS A 65 0.54 -15.53 1.74
C CYS A 65 -0.61 -15.39 2.75
N ILE A 66 -0.35 -15.59 4.03
CA ILE A 66 -1.30 -15.31 5.10
C ILE A 66 -1.03 -13.89 5.61
N LEU A 67 -2.05 -13.04 5.61
CA LEU A 67 -1.94 -11.65 6.02
C LEU A 67 -2.98 -11.31 7.08
N ASP A 68 -2.55 -10.58 8.11
CA ASP A 68 -3.45 -9.82 8.95
C ASP A 68 -3.67 -8.45 8.28
N VAL A 69 -4.92 -8.11 8.01
CA VAL A 69 -5.30 -6.86 7.34
C VAL A 69 -6.29 -6.07 8.17
N ASN A 70 -6.14 -4.75 8.17
CA ASN A 70 -7.10 -3.85 8.79
C ASN A 70 -8.29 -3.61 7.86
N VAL A 71 -9.50 -3.54 8.41
CA VAL A 71 -10.72 -3.34 7.62
C VAL A 71 -11.12 -1.87 7.61
N LEU A 72 -11.20 -1.28 6.42
CA LEU A 72 -11.73 0.07 6.18
C LEU A 72 -13.06 0.00 5.41
N GLU A 73 -13.93 0.98 5.62
CA GLU A 73 -15.27 1.03 5.01
C GLU A 73 -15.25 1.34 3.51
N ALA A 74 -14.28 2.13 3.05
CA ALA A 74 -14.08 2.42 1.65
C ALA A 74 -12.59 2.56 1.34
N SER A 75 -12.01 1.58 0.64
CA SER A 75 -10.66 1.71 0.07
C SER A 75 -10.64 1.22 -1.37
N ALA A 76 -10.18 2.05 -2.30
CA ALA A 76 -9.86 1.63 -3.66
C ALA A 76 -8.34 1.41 -3.76
N PRO A 77 -7.86 0.28 -4.30
CA PRO A 77 -8.57 -0.68 -5.16
C PRO A 77 -9.21 -1.89 -4.44
N GLY A 78 -9.47 -1.82 -3.13
CA GLY A 78 -10.13 -2.87 -2.35
C GLY A 78 -9.17 -3.67 -1.47
N LEU A 79 -7.91 -3.85 -1.89
CA LEU A 79 -6.83 -4.42 -1.10
C LEU A 79 -5.58 -3.57 -1.29
N CYS A 80 -4.99 -3.11 -0.19
CA CYS A 80 -3.73 -2.40 -0.14
C CYS A 80 -2.73 -3.23 0.66
N LEU A 81 -1.58 -3.51 0.06
CA LEU A 81 -0.47 -4.24 0.66
C LEU A 81 0.58 -3.23 1.12
N GLY A 82 0.70 -3.06 2.43
CA GLY A 82 1.57 -2.08 3.06
C GLY A 82 2.97 -2.63 3.39
N GLN A 83 3.71 -1.86 4.19
CA GLN A 83 5.05 -2.21 4.65
C GLN A 83 5.10 -3.49 5.49
N ASP A 84 4.04 -3.81 6.24
CA ASP A 84 3.89 -5.08 6.95
C ASP A 84 3.98 -6.29 6.01
N PHE A 85 3.26 -6.27 4.89
CA PHE A 85 3.36 -7.30 3.86
C PHE A 85 4.73 -7.29 3.18
N ILE A 86 5.20 -6.10 2.77
CA ILE A 86 6.48 -5.92 2.05
C ILE A 86 7.65 -6.49 2.85
N SER A 87 7.73 -6.14 4.13
CA SER A 87 8.80 -6.60 5.02
C SER A 87 8.67 -8.07 5.38
N THR A 88 7.45 -8.57 5.62
CA THR A 88 7.20 -9.98 5.98
C THR A 88 7.63 -10.94 4.89
N TYR A 89 7.42 -10.59 3.62
CA TYR A 89 7.70 -11.47 2.47
C TYR A 89 8.87 -11.00 1.60
N GLY A 90 9.73 -10.11 2.11
CA GLY A 90 10.95 -9.67 1.42
C GLY A 90 10.69 -9.04 0.04
N VAL A 91 9.59 -8.30 -0.11
CA VAL A 91 9.15 -7.79 -1.42
C VAL A 91 10.17 -6.81 -1.98
N THR A 92 10.66 -7.09 -3.19
CA THR A 92 11.56 -6.21 -3.94
C THR A 92 10.84 -5.66 -5.17
N ILE A 93 10.67 -4.34 -5.23
CA ILE A 93 9.95 -3.66 -6.30
C ILE A 93 10.93 -3.12 -7.34
N GLN A 94 10.84 -3.61 -8.58
CA GLN A 94 11.62 -3.11 -9.72
C GLN A 94 10.71 -2.32 -10.65
N ALA A 95 10.23 -1.16 -10.18
CA ALA A 95 9.21 -0.35 -10.86
C ALA A 95 9.54 -0.05 -12.34
N ARG A 96 10.79 0.28 -12.66
CA ARG A 96 11.25 0.55 -14.03
C ARG A 96 11.09 -0.64 -14.99
N ARG A 97 11.07 -1.86 -14.44
CA ARG A 97 10.90 -3.11 -15.19
C ARG A 97 9.46 -3.62 -15.13
N GLY A 98 8.58 -2.98 -14.35
CA GLY A 98 7.20 -3.43 -14.14
C GLY A 98 7.11 -4.78 -13.43
N ILE A 99 8.14 -5.16 -12.65
CA ILE A 99 8.24 -6.46 -11.99
C ILE A 99 8.45 -6.26 -10.50
N THR A 100 7.81 -7.12 -9.72
CA THR A 100 8.08 -7.29 -8.29
C THR A 100 8.53 -8.72 -8.04
N ALA A 101 9.45 -8.89 -7.09
CA ALA A 101 9.88 -10.19 -6.59
C ALA A 101 9.44 -10.35 -5.13
N LEU A 102 9.06 -11.57 -4.79
CA LEU A 102 8.61 -12.01 -3.47
C LEU A 102 9.49 -13.19 -3.05
N GLU A 103 9.99 -13.19 -1.81
CA GLU A 103 10.73 -14.32 -1.26
C GLU A 103 9.83 -15.11 -0.31
N VAL A 104 9.46 -16.33 -0.69
CA VAL A 104 8.63 -17.22 0.15
C VAL A 104 9.25 -18.59 0.24
N LYS A 105 9.54 -19.05 1.47
CA LYS A 105 10.09 -20.39 1.75
C LYS A 105 11.34 -20.69 0.88
N ASN A 106 12.28 -19.74 0.80
CA ASN A 106 13.50 -19.80 -0.01
C ASN A 106 13.27 -19.95 -1.53
N ARG A 107 12.13 -19.46 -2.04
CA ARG A 107 11.84 -19.37 -3.47
C ARG A 107 11.55 -17.94 -3.84
N ILE A 108 12.10 -17.50 -4.98
CA ILE A 108 11.77 -16.21 -5.57
C ILE A 108 10.60 -16.39 -6.53
N LEU A 109 9.51 -15.68 -6.27
CA LEU A 109 8.38 -15.54 -7.17
C LEU A 109 8.41 -14.12 -7.76
N THR A 110 8.34 -14.03 -9.09
CA THR A 110 8.25 -12.75 -9.80
C THR A 110 6.87 -12.56 -10.40
N PHE A 111 6.30 -11.36 -10.24
CA PHE A 111 4.99 -11.02 -10.77
C PHE A 111 4.96 -9.59 -11.30
N ALA A 112 4.02 -9.33 -12.21
CA ALA A 112 3.90 -8.02 -12.84
C ALA A 112 3.30 -7.01 -11.86
N VAL A 113 3.86 -5.80 -11.85
CA VAL A 113 3.25 -4.63 -11.21
C VAL A 113 3.02 -3.54 -12.24
N HIS A 114 1.84 -2.93 -12.16
CA HIS A 114 1.49 -1.80 -13.00
C HIS A 114 1.69 -0.52 -12.19
N ASP A 115 2.68 0.28 -12.56
CA ASP A 115 2.75 1.65 -12.07
C ASP A 115 1.65 2.47 -12.76
N ARG A 116 0.62 2.86 -12.01
CA ARG A 116 -0.45 3.76 -12.47
C ARG A 116 -0.27 5.14 -11.86
N LEU A 117 0.92 5.71 -11.95
CA LEU A 117 1.09 7.15 -11.78
C LEU A 117 1.08 7.78 -13.18
N PRO A 118 -0.06 8.27 -13.68
CA PRO A 118 -0.05 9.04 -14.92
C PRO A 118 0.87 10.24 -14.72
N ALA A 119 1.76 10.45 -15.69
CA ALA A 119 2.56 11.66 -15.72
C ALA A 119 1.63 12.91 -15.71
N PRO A 120 2.02 13.98 -15.03
CA PRO A 120 3.35 14.25 -14.50
C PRO A 120 3.52 13.74 -13.07
N TYR A 121 4.48 12.85 -12.87
CA TYR A 121 5.08 12.65 -11.56
C TYR A 121 5.63 14.00 -11.09
N ALA A 122 5.20 14.47 -9.93
CA ALA A 122 5.74 15.69 -9.38
C ALA A 122 7.23 15.46 -9.10
N LYS A 123 8.12 16.08 -9.88
CA LYS A 123 9.58 16.08 -9.61
C LYS A 123 9.90 16.67 -8.23
N GLN A 124 8.94 17.42 -7.68
CA GLN A 124 8.92 18.00 -6.35
C GLN A 124 7.52 17.74 -5.76
N ALA A 125 7.44 17.00 -4.65
CA ALA A 125 6.20 16.93 -3.89
C ALA A 125 5.96 18.30 -3.25
N GLU A 126 4.94 19.02 -3.72
CA GLU A 126 4.50 20.27 -3.08
C GLU A 126 3.50 19.93 -1.97
N LEU A 127 3.80 20.40 -0.76
CA LEU A 127 2.87 20.32 0.36
C LEU A 127 2.03 21.61 0.33
N CYS A 128 0.82 21.52 -0.21
CA CYS A 128 -0.14 22.62 -0.21
C CYS A 128 -0.91 22.60 1.12
N VAL A 129 -0.61 23.55 2.00
CA VAL A 129 -1.31 23.74 3.27
C VAL A 129 -2.05 25.07 3.26
N LEU A 130 -3.25 25.09 3.82
CA LEU A 130 -4.06 26.31 3.99
C LEU A 130 -3.76 27.03 5.32
N CYS A 131 -2.90 26.44 6.15
CA CYS A 131 -2.51 26.94 7.45
C CYS A 131 -1.10 26.45 7.82
N ASP A 132 -0.52 27.03 8.86
CA ASP A 132 0.75 26.60 9.41
C ASP A 132 0.69 25.14 9.86
N VAL A 133 1.56 24.30 9.29
CA VAL A 133 1.65 22.87 9.60
C VAL A 133 3.08 22.53 10.00
N VAL A 134 3.22 21.88 11.16
CA VAL A 134 4.47 21.23 11.57
C VAL A 134 4.54 19.86 10.91
N VAL A 135 5.49 19.69 9.99
CA VAL A 135 5.80 18.38 9.43
C VAL A 135 6.85 17.71 10.32
N PRO A 136 6.52 16.62 11.04
CA PRO A 136 7.49 15.93 11.88
C PRO A 136 8.60 15.33 11.02
N ALA A 137 9.83 15.34 11.56
CA ALA A 137 10.98 14.71 10.93
C ALA A 137 10.67 13.22 10.66
N ARG A 138 11.02 12.72 9.47
CA ARG A 138 10.77 11.34 8.98
C ARG A 138 9.32 11.02 8.57
N SER A 139 8.59 12.00 8.06
CA SER A 139 7.40 11.73 7.24
C SER A 139 7.84 10.90 6.01
N GLN A 140 7.35 9.67 5.90
CA GLN A 140 7.81 8.66 4.93
C GLN A 140 7.36 9.05 3.51
N GLY A 141 8.33 9.42 2.66
CA GLY A 141 8.14 9.65 1.23
C GLY A 141 9.46 10.10 0.57
N PRO A 142 9.79 9.64 -0.65
CA PRO A 142 10.99 10.09 -1.36
C PRO A 142 10.75 11.49 -1.94
N GLY A 143 10.89 12.53 -1.12
CA GLY A 143 10.68 13.91 -1.55
C GLY A 143 11.38 14.92 -0.66
N ARG A 144 12.08 15.88 -1.28
CA ARG A 144 12.55 17.09 -0.60
C ARG A 144 11.38 18.07 -0.56
N LEU A 145 10.73 18.19 0.59
CA LEU A 145 9.71 19.21 0.83
C LEU A 145 10.34 20.61 0.68
N ARG A 146 9.86 21.39 -0.27
CA ARG A 146 10.09 22.85 -0.31
C ARG A 146 8.80 23.51 0.15
N LEU A 147 8.84 24.18 1.29
CA LEU A 147 7.78 25.07 1.71
C LEU A 147 7.90 26.35 0.89
N HIS A 148 6.87 26.67 0.12
CA HIS A 148 6.72 27.98 -0.50
C HIS A 148 5.52 28.65 0.17
N GLU A 149 5.77 29.74 0.90
CA GLU A 149 4.72 30.69 1.27
C GLU A 149 4.16 31.25 -0.05
N ARG A 150 2.93 30.86 -0.41
CA ARG A 150 2.15 31.63 -1.38
C ARG A 150 1.33 32.60 -0.56
N GLU A 151 1.63 33.89 -0.67
CA GLU A 151 0.70 34.93 -0.23
C GLU A 151 -0.65 34.67 -0.91
N ALA A 152 -1.67 34.40 -0.10
CA ALA A 152 -3.04 34.33 -0.58
C ALA A 152 -3.43 35.72 -1.08
N LEU A 153 -3.61 35.84 -2.39
CA LEU A 153 -4.28 37.00 -2.97
C LEU A 153 -5.72 36.99 -2.48
N VAL A 154 -6.03 37.89 -1.54
CA VAL A 154 -7.41 38.25 -1.19
C VAL A 154 -7.99 39.01 -2.38
N VAL A 155 -9.03 38.47 -2.99
CA VAL A 155 -9.96 39.22 -3.86
C VAL A 155 -11.33 39.19 -3.20
#